data_AF-A0A927ASQ1-F1
#
_entry.id   AF-A0A927ASQ1-F1
#
_cell.length_a   1.000
_cell.length_b   1.000
_cell.length_c   1.000
_cell.angle_alpha   90.00
_cell.angle_beta   90.00
_cell.angle_gamma   90.00
#
_symmetry.space_group_name_H-M   'P 1'
#
loop_
_entity.id
_entity.type
_entity.pdbx_description
1 polymer ?
#
loop_
_entity_poly.entity_id
_entity_poly.type
_entity_poly.pdbx_seq_one_letter_code
_entity_poly.pdbx_strand_id
1 'polypeptide(L)'
;MTAQLRIFRKDNCTNKPWKSNSSVSEILKKWSLVVGFYLAAQLVCFGQSKKFICGNDSIAQAFGKTNSLISSGEGRSLNAKQVQEALEDTTTYIVPVVFIIFHKGEPVGTGSNIPDSAVQYMLDLINDRYAGIGLDGYRGQDSKIRFKFAKRTQACNPTTGIVRVDGRSVPGYEANGFINYTIQAQLAALVPDFIDNSVRSGVLTINIYHYVPGGAFAFYGGPVHMMAPTPEVLTPYNYVPAHEVGHSLQLYHTYQGSVQQGNSYTCPGDTYNDYVEDTQPTRMHDPDTICYPGVEELTNSCTGLAFGTQIHNMMSYGCNQDRFTPGQIARMRYYLANDYKSLGASEMYKPITPTEAPVAVACALSTPPAVSTLIYGIATFQFNTIDSQAGLYSSRYADYTCAYQTKATLGQTLSMSVTGYGTFGRVYIDYNSDGAFDESTEQVMAFTTNSPSERLTFTQSVTIPQTAVVGRILHVRVIFDNGDVPPTACNIPGKLNQGFGEIEDYGLLLSAPNCESIRSGNWNDAATWSCGQVPLAQSDVVIHAGHTVSLTEATPNAVCRKLVLHGTLLNQNGSIYISEN
;
A
#
# COMPACT_ATOMS: atom_id res chain seq x y z
N MET A 1 42.10 -3.47 -25.68
CA MET A 1 42.55 -2.09 -25.97
C MET A 1 42.17 -1.24 -24.78
N THR A 2 43.17 -0.71 -24.10
CA THR A 2 43.08 -0.10 -22.77
C THR A 2 43.50 1.36 -22.91
N ALA A 3 42.71 2.31 -22.41
CA ALA A 3 43.08 3.72 -22.32
C ALA A 3 42.64 4.22 -20.94
N GLN A 4 43.49 4.14 -19.90
CA GLN A 4 44.52 5.10 -19.48
C GLN A 4 44.02 6.52 -19.17
N LEU A 5 43.74 6.69 -17.87
CA LEU A 5 43.68 7.91 -17.07
C LEU A 5 45.06 8.62 -17.08
N ARG A 6 45.09 9.96 -17.22
CA ARG A 6 46.26 10.77 -16.85
C ARG A 6 45.88 11.99 -16.02
N ILE A 7 46.43 12.01 -14.81
CA ILE A 7 46.50 13.12 -13.86
C ILE A 7 47.79 13.89 -14.14
N PHE A 8 47.80 15.22 -14.03
CA PHE A 8 49.03 15.98 -13.83
C PHE A 8 48.90 17.03 -12.72
N ARG A 9 49.95 17.06 -11.90
CA ARG A 9 50.20 17.93 -10.73
C ARG A 9 50.81 19.28 -11.11
N LYS A 10 50.77 20.14 -10.10
CA LYS A 10 51.16 21.54 -9.92
C LYS A 10 52.69 21.81 -9.90
N ASP A 11 53.00 23.10 -10.04
CA ASP A 11 54.16 23.89 -9.56
C ASP A 11 55.36 24.12 -10.51
N ASN A 12 55.57 25.39 -10.91
CA ASN A 12 56.71 26.21 -10.43
C ASN A 12 56.72 27.65 -10.97
N CYS A 13 56.99 28.60 -10.06
CA CYS A 13 57.24 30.02 -10.29
C CYS A 13 58.71 30.32 -10.62
N THR A 14 59.00 31.35 -11.43
CA THR A 14 60.19 32.22 -11.28
C THR A 14 59.94 33.65 -11.83
N ASN A 15 60.66 34.60 -11.21
CA ASN A 15 60.43 36.05 -11.07
C ASN A 15 60.95 36.97 -12.20
N LYS A 16 60.12 37.98 -12.58
CA LYS A 16 60.30 39.48 -12.65
C LYS A 16 61.55 40.12 -13.34
N PRO A 17 61.58 41.44 -13.70
CA PRO A 17 60.63 42.56 -13.41
C PRO A 17 60.29 43.52 -14.59
N TRP A 18 59.28 44.38 -14.42
CA TRP A 18 59.19 45.70 -15.08
C TRP A 18 58.67 46.77 -14.11
N LYS A 19 59.26 47.97 -14.15
CA LYS A 19 59.07 49.10 -13.23
C LYS A 19 57.98 50.07 -13.71
N SER A 20 57.19 50.56 -12.74
CA SER A 20 56.62 51.91 -12.51
C SER A 20 56.26 52.81 -13.72
N ASN A 21 55.10 53.47 -13.82
CA ASN A 21 54.47 54.39 -12.87
C ASN A 21 53.09 54.81 -13.40
N SER A 22 52.04 54.79 -12.57
CA SER A 22 51.02 55.87 -12.45
C SER A 22 49.84 55.45 -11.54
N SER A 23 49.74 56.14 -10.39
CA SER A 23 48.60 56.34 -9.47
C SER A 23 47.64 55.18 -9.12
N VAL A 24 47.87 54.58 -7.95
CA VAL A 24 47.09 53.51 -7.29
C VAL A 24 45.74 53.99 -6.67
N SER A 25 45.35 55.25 -6.88
CA SER A 25 44.19 55.85 -6.16
C SER A 25 42.83 55.69 -6.87
N GLU A 26 42.79 55.56 -8.21
CA GLU A 26 41.51 55.45 -8.95
C GLU A 26 41.12 54.01 -9.35
N ILE A 27 42.06 53.07 -9.34
CA ILE A 27 41.80 51.66 -9.70
C ILE A 27 41.17 50.90 -8.52
N LEU A 28 41.47 51.26 -7.28
CA LEU A 28 40.93 50.56 -6.09
C LEU A 28 39.47 50.91 -5.74
N LYS A 29 38.90 52.00 -6.28
CA LYS A 29 37.47 52.34 -6.11
C LYS A 29 36.55 51.69 -7.13
N LYS A 30 37.07 51.30 -8.30
CA LYS A 30 36.27 50.61 -9.33
C LYS A 30 36.26 49.08 -9.18
N TRP A 31 37.25 48.50 -8.50
CA TRP A 31 37.29 47.05 -8.24
C TRP A 31 36.52 46.61 -6.99
N SER A 32 36.26 47.50 -6.03
CA SER A 32 35.46 47.21 -4.84
C SER A 32 33.95 47.14 -5.13
N LEU A 33 33.47 47.84 -6.16
CA LEU A 33 32.08 47.78 -6.63
C LEU A 33 31.78 46.57 -7.53
N VAL A 34 32.75 46.13 -8.35
CA VAL A 34 32.56 45.00 -9.29
C VAL A 34 32.71 43.64 -8.60
N VAL A 35 33.60 43.52 -7.60
CA VAL A 35 33.72 42.29 -6.79
C VAL A 35 32.56 42.18 -5.78
N GLY A 36 32.05 43.31 -5.27
CA GLY A 36 30.84 43.34 -4.43
C GLY A 36 29.58 42.90 -5.19
N PHE A 37 29.44 43.29 -6.47
CA PHE A 37 28.31 42.85 -7.31
C PHE A 37 28.43 41.40 -7.77
N TYR A 38 29.64 40.87 -8.00
CA TYR A 38 29.82 39.46 -8.38
C TYR A 38 29.66 38.50 -7.18
N LEU A 39 30.09 38.88 -5.97
CA LEU A 39 29.78 38.11 -4.76
C LEU A 39 28.31 38.22 -4.36
N ALA A 40 27.67 39.39 -4.50
CA ALA A 40 26.24 39.52 -4.27
C ALA A 40 25.40 38.77 -5.32
N ALA A 41 25.83 38.72 -6.58
CA ALA A 41 25.14 37.94 -7.62
C ALA A 41 25.33 36.41 -7.47
N GLN A 42 26.44 35.95 -6.88
CA GLN A 42 26.61 34.54 -6.53
C GLN A 42 25.91 34.15 -5.20
N LEU A 43 25.70 35.10 -4.29
CA LEU A 43 24.87 34.92 -3.08
C LEU A 43 23.36 35.06 -3.33
N VAL A 44 22.94 35.58 -4.49
CA VAL A 44 21.52 35.68 -4.88
C VAL A 44 21.09 34.57 -5.86
N CYS A 45 22.02 33.72 -6.33
CA CYS A 45 21.71 32.56 -7.18
C CYS A 45 21.85 31.18 -6.51
N PHE A 46 22.21 31.11 -5.23
CA PHE A 46 22.06 29.92 -4.40
C PHE A 46 21.36 30.32 -3.11
N GLY A 47 20.07 30.02 -2.99
CA GLY A 47 19.34 30.32 -1.76
C GLY A 47 17.85 30.57 -1.86
N GLN A 48 17.18 30.16 -2.93
CA GLN A 48 15.76 29.82 -2.89
C GLN A 48 15.55 28.61 -3.79
N SER A 49 15.92 27.42 -3.31
CA SER A 49 15.09 26.28 -3.67
C SER A 49 13.69 26.72 -3.24
N LYS A 50 12.75 26.85 -4.19
CA LYS A 50 11.35 27.02 -3.83
C LYS A 50 11.05 25.83 -2.94
N LYS A 51 10.97 26.07 -1.62
CA LYS A 51 10.60 25.05 -0.64
C LYS A 51 9.27 24.54 -1.16
N PHE A 52 9.28 23.32 -1.69
CA PHE A 52 8.05 22.73 -2.17
C PHE A 52 7.27 22.46 -0.90
N ILE A 53 6.32 23.35 -0.63
CA ILE A 53 5.48 23.29 0.55
C ILE A 53 4.73 21.96 0.40
N CYS A 54 4.87 21.10 1.39
CA CYS A 54 3.80 20.19 1.78
C CYS A 54 2.90 21.06 2.65
N GLY A 55 1.59 21.00 2.50
CA GLY A 55 0.72 21.76 3.40
C GLY A 55 -0.49 22.36 2.72
N ASN A 56 -1.61 21.70 2.97
CA ASN A 56 -2.66 22.40 3.67
C ASN A 56 -3.35 21.39 4.59
N ASP A 57 -2.92 21.31 5.86
CA ASP A 57 -3.53 20.43 6.86
C ASP A 57 -5.05 20.66 6.96
N SER A 58 -5.50 21.88 6.64
CA SER A 58 -6.92 22.21 6.53
C SER A 58 -7.64 21.52 5.36
N ILE A 59 -6.96 21.24 4.25
CA ILE A 59 -7.48 20.39 3.16
C ILE A 59 -7.48 18.94 3.65
N ALA A 60 -6.36 18.36 4.10
CA ALA A 60 -6.38 16.98 4.62
C ALA A 60 -7.42 16.76 5.74
N GLN A 61 -7.60 17.71 6.67
CA GLN A 61 -8.57 17.64 7.78
C GLN A 61 -10.01 18.00 7.40
N ALA A 62 -10.24 18.97 6.49
CA ALA A 62 -11.58 19.20 5.94
C ALA A 62 -12.00 18.06 5.01
N PHE A 63 -11.04 17.25 4.54
CA PHE A 63 -11.23 16.14 3.61
C PHE A 63 -11.21 14.74 4.26
N GLY A 64 -10.68 14.57 5.47
CA GLY A 64 -10.54 13.28 6.17
C GLY A 64 -11.77 12.78 6.95
N LYS A 65 -12.85 13.56 7.09
CA LYS A 65 -13.96 13.21 8.02
C LYS A 65 -15.00 12.21 7.49
N THR A 66 -14.86 11.69 6.27
CA THR A 66 -15.89 10.84 5.65
C THR A 66 -15.56 9.35 5.58
N ASN A 67 -14.39 8.89 6.04
CA ASN A 67 -14.01 7.49 5.93
C ASN A 67 -13.53 6.88 7.26
N SER A 68 -14.38 6.09 7.92
CA SER A 68 -14.14 5.52 9.24
C SER A 68 -13.01 4.48 9.33
N LEU A 69 -12.55 3.93 8.20
CA LEU A 69 -11.41 3.02 8.16
C LEU A 69 -10.08 3.74 7.93
N ILE A 70 -10.08 4.85 7.20
CA ILE A 70 -8.91 5.75 7.10
C ILE A 70 -8.54 6.28 8.49
N SER A 71 -9.54 6.44 9.38
CA SER A 71 -9.33 6.79 10.79
C SER A 71 -8.90 5.63 11.72
N SER A 72 -8.84 4.38 11.27
CA SER A 72 -8.37 3.28 12.14
C SER A 72 -6.84 3.38 12.30
N GLY A 73 -6.40 3.93 13.42
CA GLY A 73 -4.98 4.20 13.70
C GLY A 73 -4.63 5.69 13.75
N GLU A 74 -5.50 6.56 13.24
CA GLU A 74 -5.38 8.00 13.44
C GLU A 74 -5.33 8.30 14.94
N GLY A 75 -4.31 9.04 15.36
CA GLY A 75 -4.10 9.38 16.77
C GLY A 75 -3.74 8.23 17.71
N ARG A 76 -3.36 7.04 17.20
CA ARG A 76 -2.94 5.91 18.06
C ARG A 76 -1.49 6.06 18.53
N SER A 77 -1.22 6.30 19.80
CA SER A 77 0.14 6.06 20.34
C SER A 77 0.41 4.57 20.50
N LEU A 78 1.63 4.13 20.17
CA LEU A 78 2.11 2.79 20.53
C LEU A 78 2.70 2.80 21.93
N ASN A 79 2.45 1.76 22.71
CA ASN A 79 3.19 1.56 23.96
C ASN A 79 4.59 0.97 23.68
N ALA A 80 5.49 1.04 24.67
CA ALA A 80 6.88 0.58 24.53
C ALA A 80 7.01 -0.87 24.02
N LYS A 81 6.11 -1.78 24.44
CA LYS A 81 6.10 -3.18 23.99
C LYS A 81 5.78 -3.27 22.50
N GLN A 82 4.74 -2.55 22.04
CA GLN A 82 4.36 -2.53 20.64
C GLN A 82 5.44 -1.91 19.76
N VAL A 83 6.11 -0.85 20.25
CA VAL A 83 7.26 -0.25 19.56
C VAL A 83 8.38 -1.29 19.39
N GLN A 84 8.75 -1.97 20.48
CA GLN A 84 9.79 -2.99 20.45
C GLN A 84 9.43 -4.15 19.50
N GLU A 85 8.22 -4.70 19.61
CA GLU A 85 7.74 -5.78 18.74
C GLU A 85 7.78 -5.38 17.26
N ALA A 86 7.35 -4.15 16.93
CA ALA A 86 7.39 -3.66 15.56
C ALA A 86 8.83 -3.45 15.05
N LEU A 87 9.77 -3.04 15.90
CA LEU A 87 11.18 -2.86 15.52
C LEU A 87 11.97 -4.17 15.43
N GLU A 88 11.58 -5.19 16.19
CA GLU A 88 12.17 -6.54 16.16
C GLU A 88 11.61 -7.40 15.01
N ASP A 89 10.41 -7.09 14.51
CA ASP A 89 9.85 -7.74 13.33
C ASP A 89 10.80 -7.58 12.14
N THR A 90 11.24 -8.71 11.58
CA THR A 90 12.16 -8.76 10.42
C THR A 90 11.43 -8.78 9.08
N THR A 91 10.10 -8.82 9.10
CA THR A 91 9.26 -8.84 7.89
C THR A 91 9.49 -7.60 7.07
N THR A 92 9.81 -7.81 5.78
CA THR A 92 9.84 -6.74 4.78
C THR A 92 8.44 -6.57 4.19
N TYR A 93 7.76 -5.49 4.57
CA TYR A 93 6.47 -5.13 3.98
C TYR A 93 6.73 -4.53 2.59
N ILE A 94 6.12 -5.13 1.56
CA ILE A 94 6.20 -4.64 0.18
C ILE A 94 4.86 -3.99 -0.15
N VAL A 95 4.83 -2.66 -0.14
CA VAL A 95 3.66 -1.85 -0.49
C VAL A 95 3.62 -1.68 -2.01
N PRO A 96 2.60 -2.21 -2.71
CA PRO A 96 2.43 -1.95 -4.13
C PRO A 96 2.02 -0.50 -4.35
N VAL A 97 2.60 0.16 -5.36
CA VAL A 97 2.33 1.56 -5.68
C VAL A 97 1.84 1.69 -7.10
N VAL A 98 0.85 2.56 -7.30
CA VAL A 98 0.38 2.99 -8.60
C VAL A 98 0.52 4.50 -8.70
N PHE A 99 1.21 4.96 -9.74
CA PHE A 99 1.25 6.38 -10.09
C PHE A 99 0.19 6.68 -11.13
N ILE A 100 -0.73 7.59 -10.81
CA ILE A 100 -1.78 8.03 -11.73
C ILE A 100 -1.48 9.47 -12.14
N ILE A 101 -1.13 9.64 -13.41
CA ILE A 101 -0.74 10.92 -13.99
C ILE A 101 -1.94 11.50 -14.73
N PHE A 102 -2.60 12.46 -14.11
CA PHE A 102 -3.62 13.27 -14.75
C PHE A 102 -2.92 14.39 -15.53
N HIS A 103 -3.09 14.40 -16.85
CA HIS A 103 -2.40 15.30 -17.76
C HIS A 103 -3.35 16.08 -18.66
N LYS A 104 -2.83 17.12 -19.32
CA LYS A 104 -3.62 18.00 -20.21
C LYS A 104 -3.60 17.56 -21.68
N GLY A 105 -3.34 16.28 -21.93
CA GLY A 105 -3.26 15.69 -23.29
C GLY A 105 -1.92 15.94 -23.99
N GLU A 106 -0.96 16.50 -23.28
CA GLU A 106 0.43 16.65 -23.73
C GLU A 106 1.13 15.29 -23.89
N PRO A 107 2.12 15.15 -24.80
CA PRO A 107 2.89 13.92 -24.94
C PRO A 107 3.67 13.55 -23.68
N VAL A 108 3.94 12.25 -23.48
CA VAL A 108 4.80 11.78 -22.39
C VAL A 108 6.17 12.47 -22.46
N GLY A 109 6.64 12.97 -21.31
CA GLY A 109 7.86 13.77 -21.19
C GLY A 109 7.63 15.28 -21.23
N THR A 110 6.40 15.75 -21.46
CA THR A 110 6.07 17.18 -21.56
C THR A 110 5.12 17.60 -20.45
N GLY A 111 5.27 18.81 -19.92
CA GLY A 111 4.34 19.41 -18.95
C GLY A 111 4.04 18.49 -17.77
N SER A 112 2.75 18.23 -17.49
CA SER A 112 2.38 17.33 -16.39
C SER A 112 2.36 15.85 -16.77
N ASN A 113 2.51 15.50 -18.06
CA ASN A 113 2.64 14.12 -18.51
C ASN A 113 4.09 13.63 -18.37
N ILE A 114 4.60 13.61 -17.13
CA ILE A 114 6.02 13.33 -16.80
C ILE A 114 6.52 11.99 -17.38
N PRO A 115 7.82 11.84 -17.71
CA PRO A 115 8.34 10.59 -18.27
C PRO A 115 8.42 9.48 -17.21
N ASP A 116 8.39 8.21 -17.64
CA ASP A 116 8.51 7.05 -16.73
C ASP A 116 9.77 7.10 -15.87
N SER A 117 10.87 7.67 -16.37
CA SER A 117 12.11 7.87 -15.61
C SER A 117 11.94 8.79 -14.41
N ALA A 118 11.10 9.83 -14.51
CA ALA A 118 10.78 10.70 -13.37
C ALA A 118 9.95 9.95 -12.32
N VAL A 119 9.01 9.12 -12.77
CA VAL A 119 8.20 8.26 -11.89
C VAL A 119 9.07 7.25 -11.15
N GLN A 120 9.95 6.55 -11.87
CA GLN A 120 10.91 5.61 -11.28
C GLN A 120 11.81 6.31 -10.27
N TYR A 121 12.34 7.50 -10.61
CA TYR A 121 13.19 8.26 -9.70
C TYR A 121 12.47 8.66 -8.40
N MET A 122 11.20 9.05 -8.46
CA MET A 122 10.40 9.30 -7.25
C MET A 122 10.23 8.03 -6.41
N LEU A 123 9.96 6.88 -7.03
CA LEU A 123 9.87 5.59 -6.33
C LEU A 123 11.20 5.19 -5.68
N ASP A 124 12.32 5.48 -6.34
CA ASP A 124 13.66 5.23 -5.81
C ASP A 124 13.94 6.13 -4.59
N LEU A 125 13.62 7.42 -4.66
CA LEU A 125 13.75 8.35 -3.52
C LEU A 125 12.91 7.92 -2.32
N ILE A 126 11.68 7.47 -2.54
CA ILE A 126 10.84 6.89 -1.49
C ILE A 126 11.57 5.69 -0.87
N ASN A 127 12.00 4.72 -1.68
CA ASN A 127 12.68 3.53 -1.17
C ASN A 127 13.98 3.85 -0.43
N ASP A 128 14.78 4.83 -0.89
CA ASP A 128 16.00 5.26 -0.20
C ASP A 128 15.68 5.74 1.22
N ARG A 129 14.70 6.64 1.37
CA ARG A 129 14.31 7.17 2.69
C ARG A 129 13.80 6.09 3.63
N TYR A 130 12.97 5.19 3.13
CA TYR A 130 12.45 4.07 3.91
C TYR A 130 13.50 2.98 4.18
N ALA A 131 14.57 2.90 3.39
CA ALA A 131 15.74 2.07 3.68
C ALA A 131 16.72 2.73 4.67
N GLY A 132 16.41 3.93 5.18
CA GLY A 132 17.30 4.69 6.06
C GLY A 132 18.46 5.37 5.32
N ILE A 133 18.39 5.50 3.99
CA ILE A 133 19.38 6.18 3.17
C ILE A 133 18.97 7.65 3.04
N GLY A 134 19.62 8.48 3.87
CA GLY A 134 19.39 9.92 3.88
C GLY A 134 20.33 10.70 2.98
N LEU A 135 20.40 12.00 3.23
CA LEU A 135 21.27 12.94 2.51
C LEU A 135 22.71 12.84 3.04
N ASP A 136 23.66 13.32 2.25
CA ASP A 136 25.07 13.51 2.66
C ASP A 136 25.73 12.27 3.31
N GLY A 137 25.30 11.07 2.89
CA GLY A 137 25.83 9.80 3.40
C GLY A 137 25.19 9.28 4.68
N TYR A 138 24.15 9.94 5.21
CA TYR A 138 23.41 9.47 6.37
C TYR A 138 22.87 8.04 6.20
N ARG A 139 22.97 7.25 7.26
CA ARG A 139 22.44 5.88 7.36
C ARG A 139 21.68 5.74 8.68
N GLY A 140 20.36 5.79 8.59
CA GLY A 140 19.43 5.54 9.69
C GLY A 140 19.03 4.07 9.79
N GLN A 141 18.05 3.81 10.65
CA GLN A 141 17.45 2.48 10.76
C GLN A 141 16.61 2.17 9.51
N ASP A 142 16.79 0.97 8.97
CA ASP A 142 15.97 0.46 7.86
C ASP A 142 14.56 0.12 8.36
N SER A 143 13.54 0.75 7.78
CA SER A 143 12.14 0.50 8.17
C SER A 143 11.63 -0.90 7.79
N LYS A 144 12.35 -1.61 6.91
CA LYS A 144 11.89 -2.83 6.23
C LYS A 144 10.53 -2.64 5.53
N ILE A 145 10.22 -1.41 5.11
CA ILE A 145 9.10 -1.12 4.21
C ILE A 145 9.71 -0.79 2.84
N ARG A 146 9.18 -1.41 1.78
CA ARG A 146 9.63 -1.22 0.40
C ARG A 146 8.44 -0.98 -0.50
N PHE A 147 8.64 -0.18 -1.52
CA PHE A 147 7.63 0.21 -2.47
C PHE A 147 7.99 -0.36 -3.83
N LYS A 148 7.03 -1.04 -4.47
CA LYS A 148 7.20 -1.59 -5.82
C LYS A 148 5.99 -1.23 -6.65
N PHE A 149 6.18 -0.99 -7.94
CA PHE A 149 5.05 -0.84 -8.84
C PHE A 149 4.10 -2.03 -8.73
N ALA A 150 2.80 -1.74 -8.65
CA ALA A 150 1.80 -2.75 -8.88
C ALA A 150 1.99 -3.36 -10.28
N LYS A 151 1.75 -4.67 -10.38
CA LYS A 151 1.82 -5.47 -11.61
C LYS A 151 0.49 -6.07 -12.00
N ARG A 152 -0.54 -5.86 -11.18
CA ARG A 152 -1.93 -6.19 -11.49
C ARG A 152 -2.90 -5.13 -10.94
N THR A 153 -4.07 -4.99 -11.57
CA THR A 153 -5.17 -4.11 -11.13
C THR A 153 -6.11 -4.84 -10.16
N GLN A 154 -7.08 -4.14 -9.58
CA GLN A 154 -8.13 -4.77 -8.77
C GLN A 154 -8.94 -5.81 -9.55
N ALA A 155 -9.16 -5.55 -10.85
CA ALA A 155 -9.79 -6.49 -11.79
C ALA A 155 -8.84 -7.59 -12.30
N CYS A 156 -7.70 -7.82 -11.64
CA CYS A 156 -6.71 -8.83 -12.02
C CYS A 156 -6.08 -8.69 -13.42
N ASN A 157 -6.08 -7.49 -14.01
CA ASN A 157 -5.40 -7.25 -15.29
C ASN A 157 -3.93 -6.86 -15.08
N PRO A 158 -2.99 -7.29 -15.93
CA PRO A 158 -1.60 -6.82 -15.87
C PRO A 158 -1.50 -5.29 -15.97
N THR A 159 -0.62 -4.68 -15.16
CA THR A 159 -0.32 -3.23 -15.25
C THR A 159 1.18 -2.98 -15.10
N THR A 160 1.63 -1.82 -15.59
CA THR A 160 2.99 -1.32 -15.33
C THR A 160 3.13 -0.72 -13.94
N GLY A 161 2.01 -0.27 -13.35
CA GLY A 161 1.95 0.59 -12.16
C GLY A 161 2.00 2.09 -12.48
N ILE A 162 2.00 2.47 -13.76
CA ILE A 162 1.95 3.85 -14.23
C ILE A 162 0.71 4.01 -15.13
N VAL A 163 -0.25 4.80 -14.68
CA VAL A 163 -1.51 5.08 -15.37
C VAL A 163 -1.49 6.53 -15.84
N ARG A 164 -1.89 6.78 -17.09
CA ARG A 164 -1.91 8.12 -17.68
C ARG A 164 -3.32 8.43 -18.13
N VAL A 165 -3.86 9.55 -17.65
CA VAL A 165 -5.25 9.94 -17.86
C VAL A 165 -5.29 11.34 -18.46
N ASP A 166 -5.94 11.47 -19.62
CA ASP A 166 -6.28 12.79 -20.15
C ASP A 166 -7.44 13.39 -19.34
N GLY A 167 -7.11 14.29 -18.43
CA GLY A 167 -8.08 14.89 -17.53
C GLY A 167 -8.93 15.99 -18.17
N ARG A 168 -8.68 16.38 -19.43
CA ARG A 168 -9.42 17.50 -20.07
C ARG A 168 -10.91 17.25 -20.25
N SER A 169 -11.34 15.98 -20.24
CA SER A 169 -12.76 15.62 -20.24
C SER A 169 -13.49 16.04 -18.96
N VAL A 170 -12.75 16.29 -17.86
CA VAL A 170 -13.29 16.74 -16.58
C VAL A 170 -13.44 18.26 -16.57
N PRO A 171 -14.66 18.80 -16.41
CA PRO A 171 -14.90 20.24 -16.41
C PRO A 171 -14.03 21.00 -15.41
N GLY A 172 -13.31 22.02 -15.89
CA GLY A 172 -12.46 22.88 -15.06
C GLY A 172 -11.08 22.33 -14.71
N TYR A 173 -10.79 21.05 -15.01
CA TYR A 173 -9.50 20.45 -14.71
C TYR A 173 -8.34 21.07 -15.50
N GLU A 174 -8.51 21.28 -16.81
CA GLU A 174 -7.45 21.81 -17.66
C GLU A 174 -6.96 23.19 -17.19
N ALA A 175 -7.88 24.04 -16.74
CA ALA A 175 -7.58 25.38 -16.26
C ALA A 175 -7.00 25.40 -14.83
N ASN A 176 -7.50 24.54 -13.94
CA ASN A 176 -7.26 24.69 -12.50
C ASN A 176 -6.48 23.55 -11.85
N GLY A 177 -6.40 22.38 -12.48
CA GLY A 177 -5.85 21.17 -11.88
C GLY A 177 -6.76 20.61 -10.78
N PHE A 178 -6.16 20.04 -9.75
CA PHE A 178 -6.89 19.55 -8.58
C PHE A 178 -7.14 20.71 -7.62
N ILE A 179 -8.38 21.21 -7.52
CA ILE A 179 -8.72 22.31 -6.61
C ILE A 179 -9.93 22.02 -5.71
N ASN A 180 -10.68 20.95 -5.97
CA ASN A 180 -11.85 20.54 -5.19
C ASN A 180 -12.22 19.06 -5.43
N TYR A 181 -13.14 18.53 -4.61
CA TYR A 181 -13.60 17.15 -4.68
C TYR A 181 -14.41 16.79 -5.90
N THR A 182 -15.11 17.75 -6.50
CA THR A 182 -15.91 17.46 -7.69
C THR A 182 -14.98 17.03 -8.82
N ILE A 183 -13.89 17.76 -9.01
CA ILE A 183 -12.85 17.40 -9.98
C ILE A 183 -12.20 16.07 -9.57
N GLN A 184 -11.87 15.88 -8.29
CA GLN A 184 -11.31 14.61 -7.81
C GLN A 184 -12.18 13.42 -8.17
N ALA A 185 -13.47 13.45 -7.80
CA ALA A 185 -14.39 12.35 -8.00
C ALA A 185 -14.60 12.05 -9.49
N GLN A 186 -14.62 13.08 -10.33
CA GLN A 186 -14.74 12.93 -11.77
C GLN A 186 -13.46 12.36 -12.41
N LEU A 187 -12.28 12.81 -12.00
CA LEU A 187 -11.01 12.23 -12.43
C LEU A 187 -10.88 10.79 -11.95
N ALA A 188 -11.33 10.53 -10.73
CA ALA A 188 -11.32 9.22 -10.14
C ALA A 188 -12.18 8.22 -10.93
N ALA A 189 -13.35 8.65 -11.41
CA ALA A 189 -14.20 7.82 -12.27
C ALA A 189 -13.53 7.38 -13.60
N LEU A 190 -12.42 8.01 -14.01
CA LEU A 190 -11.66 7.64 -15.20
C LEU A 190 -10.67 6.48 -14.96
N VAL A 191 -10.45 6.09 -13.71
CA VAL A 191 -9.49 5.04 -13.31
C VAL A 191 -10.13 4.05 -12.32
N PRO A 192 -11.25 3.41 -12.68
CA PRO A 192 -12.02 2.56 -11.77
C PRO A 192 -11.20 1.40 -11.19
N ASP A 193 -10.24 0.87 -11.96
CA ASP A 193 -9.35 -0.24 -11.60
C ASP A 193 -8.42 0.00 -10.39
N PHE A 194 -8.27 1.25 -9.98
CA PHE A 194 -7.37 1.68 -8.89
C PHE A 194 -8.07 2.54 -7.86
N ILE A 195 -9.39 2.72 -8.01
CA ILE A 195 -10.17 3.58 -7.13
C ILE A 195 -11.15 2.73 -6.38
N ASP A 196 -10.60 2.23 -5.29
CA ASP A 196 -11.27 2.34 -4.02
C ASP A 196 -10.49 3.34 -3.16
N ASN A 197 -11.12 4.46 -2.79
CA ASN A 197 -10.56 5.40 -1.81
C ASN A 197 -10.63 4.82 -0.37
N SER A 198 -10.92 3.53 -0.23
CA SER A 198 -10.85 2.81 1.03
C SER A 198 -9.47 2.18 1.24
N VAL A 199 -9.19 1.86 2.50
CA VAL A 199 -8.05 1.05 2.94
C VAL A 199 -8.12 -0.42 2.46
N ARG A 200 -8.75 -0.70 1.31
CA ARG A 200 -8.94 -2.06 0.78
C ARG A 200 -8.54 -2.22 -0.67
N SER A 201 -8.06 -1.15 -1.30
CA SER A 201 -7.51 -1.21 -2.64
C SER A 201 -6.26 -2.08 -2.75
N GLY A 202 -5.59 -2.37 -1.63
CA GLY A 202 -4.33 -3.11 -1.51
C GLY A 202 -3.14 -2.48 -2.26
N VAL A 203 -3.30 -1.25 -2.76
CA VAL A 203 -2.26 -0.46 -3.42
C VAL A 203 -2.23 0.94 -2.79
N LEU A 204 -1.04 1.52 -2.73
CA LEU A 204 -0.88 2.94 -2.44
C LEU A 204 -0.93 3.72 -3.76
N THR A 205 -1.90 4.63 -3.88
CA THR A 205 -2.05 5.48 -5.06
C THR A 205 -1.33 6.81 -4.86
N ILE A 206 -0.50 7.19 -5.84
CA ILE A 206 0.15 8.49 -5.93
C ILE A 206 -0.43 9.22 -7.15
N ASN A 207 -1.30 10.20 -6.88
CA ASN A 207 -1.95 11.00 -7.90
C ASN A 207 -1.10 12.23 -8.24
N ILE A 208 -0.81 12.38 -9.52
CA ILE A 208 0.00 13.46 -10.07
C ILE A 208 -0.88 14.35 -10.93
N TYR A 209 -0.85 15.66 -10.66
CA TYR A 209 -1.62 16.66 -11.37
C TYR A 209 -0.72 17.77 -11.92
N HIS A 210 -1.21 18.56 -12.88
CA HIS A 210 -0.48 19.76 -13.30
C HIS A 210 -0.47 20.87 -12.23
N TYR A 211 -1.48 20.89 -11.35
CA TYR A 211 -1.57 21.83 -10.23
C TYR A 211 -2.32 21.21 -9.05
N VAL A 212 -1.81 21.50 -7.84
CA VAL A 212 -2.39 21.17 -6.54
C VAL A 212 -2.14 22.38 -5.63
N PRO A 213 -3.16 22.96 -4.98
CA PRO A 213 -2.98 23.99 -3.97
C PRO A 213 -2.05 23.51 -2.87
N GLY A 214 -1.02 24.30 -2.56
CA GLY A 214 -0.02 23.93 -1.57
C GLY A 214 0.95 22.85 -2.04
N GLY A 215 0.98 22.48 -3.33
CA GLY A 215 2.02 21.61 -3.91
C GLY A 215 1.76 20.12 -3.76
N ALA A 216 1.67 19.63 -2.53
CA ALA A 216 1.37 18.23 -2.23
C ALA A 216 0.66 18.08 -0.88
N PHE A 217 -0.09 16.98 -0.77
CA PHE A 217 -0.70 16.52 0.46
C PHE A 217 -1.05 15.03 0.35
N ALA A 218 -1.27 14.38 1.49
CA ALA A 218 -1.80 13.04 1.57
C ALA A 218 -2.81 12.92 2.71
N PHE A 219 -3.71 11.95 2.57
CA PHE A 219 -4.59 11.54 3.66
C PHE A 219 -3.86 10.58 4.59
N TYR A 220 -4.16 10.65 5.90
CA TYR A 220 -3.66 9.66 6.85
C TYR A 220 -4.18 8.28 6.48
N GLY A 221 -3.32 7.35 6.05
CA GLY A 221 -3.78 6.03 5.58
C GLY A 221 -4.42 6.02 4.18
N GLY A 222 -4.34 7.13 3.43
CA GLY A 222 -4.96 7.26 2.11
C GLY A 222 -3.98 7.67 1.00
N PRO A 223 -4.50 8.07 -0.18
CA PRO A 223 -3.67 8.35 -1.34
C PRO A 223 -2.84 9.63 -1.17
N VAL A 224 -1.74 9.68 -1.93
CA VAL A 224 -0.91 10.88 -2.11
C VAL A 224 -1.46 11.70 -3.28
N HIS A 225 -1.45 13.03 -3.13
CA HIS A 225 -1.80 14.00 -4.16
C HIS A 225 -0.67 15.02 -4.28
N MET A 226 -0.07 15.12 -5.47
CA MET A 226 1.06 16.02 -5.67
C MET A 226 1.06 16.63 -7.07
N MET A 227 1.70 17.79 -7.22
CA MET A 227 1.98 18.33 -8.54
C MET A 227 3.04 17.50 -9.25
N ALA A 228 2.96 17.48 -10.58
CA ALA A 228 4.00 16.96 -11.44
C ALA A 228 5.34 17.65 -11.12
N PRO A 229 6.40 16.88 -10.79
CA PRO A 229 7.71 17.45 -10.52
C PRO A 229 8.29 18.02 -11.82
N THR A 230 8.95 19.17 -11.70
CA THR A 230 9.81 19.67 -12.77
C THR A 230 11.18 18.99 -12.71
N PRO A 231 11.95 18.96 -13.81
CA PRO A 231 13.28 18.35 -13.80
C PRO A 231 14.22 18.92 -12.72
N GLU A 232 14.07 20.20 -12.37
CA GLU A 232 14.91 20.89 -11.38
C GLU A 232 14.68 20.38 -9.95
N VAL A 233 13.52 19.79 -9.67
CA VAL A 233 13.18 19.24 -8.34
C VAL A 233 13.33 17.73 -8.29
N LEU A 234 13.74 17.06 -9.38
CA LEU A 234 14.09 15.64 -9.36
C LEU A 234 15.53 15.47 -8.89
N THR A 235 15.75 15.72 -7.60
CA THR A 235 17.06 15.60 -6.95
C THR A 235 16.96 14.78 -5.67
N PRO A 236 18.08 14.29 -5.10
CA PRO A 236 18.06 13.61 -3.82
C PRO A 236 17.45 14.45 -2.69
N TYR A 237 17.44 15.79 -2.80
CA TYR A 237 16.88 16.68 -1.79
C TYR A 237 15.35 16.80 -1.86
N ASN A 238 14.70 16.19 -2.85
CA ASN A 238 13.25 16.18 -2.93
C ASN A 238 12.67 15.14 -1.97
N TYR A 239 12.30 15.62 -0.79
CA TYR A 239 11.72 14.83 0.28
C TYR A 239 10.21 14.61 0.14
N VAL A 240 9.53 15.41 -0.68
CA VAL A 240 8.06 15.46 -0.75
C VAL A 240 7.43 14.09 -1.00
N PRO A 241 7.87 13.27 -1.97
CA PRO A 241 7.26 11.95 -2.16
C PRO A 241 7.34 11.06 -0.90
N ALA A 242 8.49 11.06 -0.21
CA ALA A 242 8.67 10.25 0.99
C ALA A 242 7.88 10.81 2.19
N HIS A 243 7.76 12.13 2.29
CA HIS A 243 6.95 12.82 3.31
C HIS A 243 5.48 12.47 3.17
N GLU A 244 4.90 12.60 1.97
CA GLU A 244 3.49 12.32 1.76
C GLU A 244 3.15 10.84 1.95
N VAL A 245 4.05 9.95 1.54
CA VAL A 245 3.90 8.50 1.82
C VAL A 245 3.96 8.23 3.33
N GLY A 246 4.68 9.06 4.11
CA GLY A 246 4.65 9.01 5.57
C GLY A 246 3.25 9.22 6.13
N HIS A 247 2.50 10.20 5.62
CA HIS A 247 1.09 10.39 5.98
C HIS A 247 0.22 9.22 5.54
N SER A 248 0.41 8.69 4.32
CA SER A 248 -0.26 7.46 3.88
C SER A 248 0.00 6.25 4.79
N LEU A 249 1.06 6.30 5.61
CA LEU A 249 1.38 5.29 6.63
C LEU A 249 1.15 5.79 8.07
N GLN A 250 0.20 6.72 8.24
CA GLN A 250 -0.29 7.24 9.52
C GLN A 250 0.71 8.07 10.32
N LEU A 251 1.78 8.61 9.71
CA LEU A 251 2.64 9.56 10.40
C LEU A 251 2.05 10.95 10.38
N TYR A 252 2.03 11.61 11.53
CA TYR A 252 1.68 13.01 11.68
C TYR A 252 2.91 13.90 11.47
N HIS A 253 2.68 15.18 11.19
CA HIS A 253 3.74 16.16 11.30
C HIS A 253 4.26 16.22 12.73
N THR A 254 5.55 16.45 12.91
CA THR A 254 6.21 16.51 14.24
C THR A 254 5.82 17.75 15.07
N TYR A 255 5.03 18.63 14.46
CA TYR A 255 4.46 19.83 15.06
C TYR A 255 2.93 19.72 15.14
N GLN A 256 2.34 18.54 14.96
CA GLN A 256 0.89 18.35 14.97
C GLN A 256 0.27 19.01 16.21
N GLY A 257 -0.81 19.77 16.02
CA GLY A 257 -1.43 20.56 17.08
C GLY A 257 -0.80 21.94 17.33
N SER A 258 0.27 22.31 16.62
CA SER A 258 0.76 23.68 16.54
C SER A 258 -0.25 24.56 15.80
N VAL A 259 -0.68 25.66 16.41
CA VAL A 259 -1.65 26.59 15.80
C VAL A 259 -1.03 27.96 15.58
N GLN A 260 -1.41 28.62 14.50
CA GLN A 260 -0.97 29.98 14.23
C GLN A 260 -1.57 30.95 15.27
N GLN A 261 -0.71 31.72 15.92
CA GLN A 261 -1.06 32.77 16.86
C GLN A 261 -0.39 34.08 16.45
N GLY A 262 -1.13 34.89 15.68
CA GLY A 262 -0.59 36.09 15.05
C GLY A 262 0.48 35.75 14.00
N ASN A 263 1.69 36.25 14.19
CA ASN A 263 2.85 35.99 13.32
C ASN A 263 3.74 34.84 13.82
N SER A 264 3.29 34.09 14.83
CA SER A 264 4.03 32.97 15.40
C SER A 264 3.14 31.74 15.46
N TYR A 265 3.70 30.63 15.91
CA TYR A 265 3.02 29.36 16.11
C TYR A 265 3.10 28.95 17.57
N THR A 266 2.09 28.25 18.08
CA THR A 266 2.13 27.70 19.43
C THR A 266 2.94 26.42 19.45
N CYS A 267 3.51 26.08 20.60
CA CYS A 267 3.91 24.70 20.84
C CYS A 267 2.66 23.81 20.90
N PRO A 268 2.71 22.60 20.33
CA PRO A 268 1.63 21.65 20.50
C PRO A 268 1.50 21.25 21.97
N GLY A 269 0.27 21.10 22.46
CA GLY A 269 0.02 20.67 23.84
C GLY A 269 0.37 19.21 24.08
N ASP A 270 0.51 18.82 25.35
CA ASP A 270 0.95 17.48 25.82
C ASP A 270 0.10 16.29 25.30
N THR A 271 -1.04 16.56 24.65
CA THR A 271 -2.00 15.54 24.19
C THR A 271 -2.00 15.31 22.67
N TYR A 272 -1.20 16.04 21.88
CA TYR A 272 -1.35 16.05 20.41
C TYR A 272 -0.04 16.16 19.57
N ASN A 273 1.15 15.80 20.07
CA ASN A 273 2.44 16.13 19.40
C ASN A 273 2.61 15.55 17.97
N ASP A 274 2.35 14.26 17.81
CA ASP A 274 2.41 13.43 16.58
C ASP A 274 2.22 11.93 16.90
N TYR A 275 2.01 11.60 18.19
CA TYR A 275 1.79 10.25 18.70
C TYR A 275 3.01 9.33 18.54
N VAL A 276 4.20 9.94 18.54
CA VAL A 276 5.49 9.27 18.58
C VAL A 276 6.29 9.82 19.77
N GLU A 277 6.85 8.93 20.59
CA GLU A 277 7.52 9.33 21.85
C GLU A 277 8.92 9.89 21.62
N ASP A 278 9.63 9.40 20.60
CA ASP A 278 11.01 9.80 20.30
C ASP A 278 11.13 11.00 19.35
N THR A 279 10.01 11.67 19.07
CA THR A 279 9.94 12.93 18.34
C THR A 279 9.63 14.07 19.30
N GLN A 280 10.51 15.09 19.29
CA GLN A 280 10.27 16.27 20.12
C GLN A 280 9.09 17.09 19.57
N PRO A 281 8.18 17.61 20.41
CA PRO A 281 7.18 18.57 19.96
C PRO A 281 7.87 19.83 19.43
N THR A 282 7.43 20.31 18.27
CA THR A 282 7.98 21.49 17.58
C THR A 282 6.87 22.43 17.14
N ARG A 283 7.18 23.70 16.87
CA ARG A 283 6.24 24.58 16.16
C ARG A 283 6.35 24.32 14.66
N MET A 284 5.28 24.61 13.90
CA MET A 284 5.19 24.31 12.46
C MET A 284 6.38 24.79 11.61
N HIS A 285 6.98 25.92 11.94
CA HIS A 285 8.12 26.48 11.21
C HIS A 285 9.37 26.60 12.08
N ASP A 286 9.42 25.93 13.23
CA ASP A 286 10.57 26.01 14.11
C ASP A 286 11.62 24.92 13.77
N PRO A 287 12.90 25.29 13.56
CA PRO A 287 13.41 26.64 13.41
C PRO A 287 13.16 27.19 12.00
N ASP A 288 12.86 28.50 11.90
CA ASP A 288 12.52 29.17 10.63
C ASP A 288 13.79 29.53 9.83
N THR A 289 14.70 28.56 9.73
CA THR A 289 16.05 28.77 9.21
C THR A 289 16.32 27.94 7.96
N ILE A 290 17.05 28.58 7.04
CA ILE A 290 17.73 27.89 5.92
C ILE A 290 18.71 26.89 6.53
N CYS A 291 18.86 25.71 5.93
CA CYS A 291 19.78 24.69 6.43
C CYS A 291 21.23 25.21 6.42
N TYR A 292 21.85 25.30 7.60
CA TYR A 292 23.24 25.71 7.77
C TYR A 292 23.93 24.89 8.88
N PRO A 293 25.27 24.78 8.88
CA PRO A 293 26.01 24.06 9.93
C PRO A 293 25.72 24.61 11.34
N GLY A 294 25.30 23.73 12.26
CA GLY A 294 24.96 24.11 13.64
C GLY A 294 23.46 24.33 13.88
N VAL A 295 22.60 24.16 12.86
CA VAL A 295 21.14 24.27 13.04
C VAL A 295 20.58 23.24 14.04
N GLU A 296 21.22 22.08 14.17
CA GLU A 296 20.87 21.05 15.16
C GLU A 296 21.11 21.50 16.61
N GLU A 297 22.00 22.46 16.85
CA GLU A 297 22.34 22.97 18.19
C GLU A 297 21.34 24.04 18.68
N LEU A 298 20.47 24.53 17.79
CA LEU A 298 19.45 25.51 18.16
C LEU A 298 18.51 24.92 19.22
N THR A 299 18.12 25.76 20.17
CA THR A 299 17.17 25.36 21.21
C THR A 299 15.76 25.29 20.64
N ASN A 300 15.12 24.14 20.80
CA ASN A 300 13.70 23.95 20.57
C ASN A 300 12.91 24.71 21.65
N SER A 301 12.18 25.75 21.22
CA SER A 301 11.40 26.60 22.11
C SER A 301 10.28 25.87 22.87
N CYS A 302 9.91 24.66 22.43
CA CYS A 302 8.86 23.86 23.06
C CYS A 302 9.36 22.92 24.15
N THR A 303 10.61 22.45 24.05
CA THR A 303 11.17 21.47 25.00
C THR A 303 12.32 22.04 25.84
N GLY A 304 12.95 23.14 25.40
CA GLY A 304 14.18 23.66 25.99
C GLY A 304 15.43 22.82 25.67
N LEU A 305 15.29 21.76 24.86
CA LEU A 305 16.39 20.92 24.40
C LEU A 305 16.91 21.40 23.05
N ALA A 306 18.09 20.92 22.62
CA ALA A 306 18.53 21.13 21.25
C ALA A 306 17.60 20.40 20.26
N PHE A 307 17.39 20.96 19.06
CA PHE A 307 16.64 20.27 17.99
C PHE A 307 17.28 18.92 17.65
N GLY A 308 18.62 18.85 17.65
CA GLY A 308 19.34 17.67 17.20
C GLY A 308 18.89 17.27 15.79
N THR A 309 18.78 15.96 15.57
CA THR A 309 18.39 15.40 14.28
C THR A 309 16.89 15.55 13.95
N GLN A 310 16.07 16.07 14.88
CA GLN A 310 14.63 16.26 14.68
C GLN A 310 14.33 17.22 13.52
N ILE A 311 15.20 18.20 13.27
CA ILE A 311 15.04 19.15 12.16
C ILE A 311 15.15 18.48 10.78
N HIS A 312 15.84 17.34 10.71
CA HIS A 312 15.99 16.51 9.52
C HIS A 312 14.91 15.41 9.44
N ASN A 313 13.98 15.39 10.40
CA ASN A 313 12.89 14.43 10.41
C ASN A 313 12.03 14.62 9.16
N MET A 314 11.72 13.51 8.49
CA MET A 314 10.94 13.48 7.26
C MET A 314 9.59 14.19 7.42
N MET A 315 8.96 14.10 8.60
CA MET A 315 7.65 14.65 8.90
C MET A 315 7.71 16.06 9.53
N SER A 316 8.85 16.74 9.45
CA SER A 316 8.98 18.14 9.87
C SER A 316 9.02 19.08 8.67
N TYR A 317 8.71 20.36 8.88
CA TYR A 317 8.98 21.44 7.92
C TYR A 317 10.32 22.12 8.20
N GLY A 318 11.24 21.43 8.87
CA GLY A 318 12.62 21.86 9.03
C GLY A 318 13.36 21.86 7.69
N CYS A 319 14.56 21.30 7.67
CA CYS A 319 15.40 21.34 6.49
C CYS A 319 16.17 20.03 6.31
N ASN A 320 16.53 19.72 5.05
CA ASN A 320 17.20 18.47 4.68
C ASN A 320 16.51 17.23 5.26
N GLN A 321 15.19 17.14 5.09
CA GLN A 321 14.36 16.01 5.50
C GLN A 321 14.87 14.71 4.88
N ASP A 322 15.39 13.81 5.71
CA ASP A 322 16.10 12.63 5.22
C ASP A 322 15.98 11.38 6.09
N ARG A 323 15.28 11.44 7.23
CA ARG A 323 15.19 10.33 8.18
C ARG A 323 13.85 10.23 8.90
N PHE A 324 13.51 9.00 9.29
CA PHE A 324 12.47 8.71 10.26
C PHE A 324 13.10 8.29 11.59
N THR A 325 12.42 8.52 12.71
CA THR A 325 12.84 7.97 14.00
C THR A 325 12.46 6.49 14.13
N PRO A 326 13.08 5.73 15.05
CA PRO A 326 12.63 4.38 15.40
C PRO A 326 11.14 4.32 15.76
N GLY A 327 10.61 5.29 16.51
CA GLY A 327 9.20 5.36 16.87
C GLY A 327 8.28 5.55 15.66
N GLN A 328 8.66 6.41 14.70
CA GLN A 328 7.94 6.56 13.44
C GLN A 328 7.97 5.28 12.60
N ILE A 329 9.13 4.61 12.52
CA ILE A 329 9.26 3.32 11.84
C ILE A 329 8.33 2.28 12.48
N ALA A 330 8.35 2.16 13.82
CA ALA A 330 7.50 1.23 14.55
C ALA A 330 6.01 1.47 14.27
N ARG A 331 5.59 2.75 14.25
CA ARG A 331 4.22 3.15 13.95
C ARG A 331 3.77 2.71 12.55
N MET A 332 4.57 2.99 11.52
CA MET A 332 4.25 2.57 10.14
C MET A 332 4.20 1.05 10.00
N ARG A 333 5.14 0.33 10.64
CA ARG A 333 5.17 -1.14 10.62
C ARG A 333 3.96 -1.75 11.33
N TYR A 334 3.62 -1.21 12.50
CA TYR A 334 2.42 -1.62 13.24
C TYR A 334 1.15 -1.41 12.40
N TYR A 335 1.04 -0.26 11.73
CA TYR A 335 -0.08 0.05 10.86
C TYR A 335 -0.25 -0.99 9.75
N LEU A 336 0.82 -1.30 9.00
CA LEU A 336 0.78 -2.31 7.94
C LEU A 336 0.51 -3.74 8.45
N ALA A 337 0.94 -4.06 9.67
CA ALA A 337 0.76 -5.38 10.27
C ALA A 337 -0.64 -5.60 10.89
N ASN A 338 -1.32 -4.52 11.31
CA ASN A 338 -2.52 -4.63 12.15
C ASN A 338 -3.72 -3.88 11.59
N ASP A 339 -3.55 -2.59 11.28
CA ASP A 339 -4.66 -1.70 10.93
C ASP A 339 -4.93 -1.72 9.41
N TYR A 340 -3.90 -1.87 8.57
CA TYR A 340 -3.99 -1.92 7.10
C TYR A 340 -3.32 -3.18 6.52
N LYS A 341 -3.71 -4.34 7.06
CA LYS A 341 -3.19 -5.66 6.67
C LYS A 341 -3.31 -5.94 5.17
N SER A 342 -4.39 -5.49 4.54
CA SER A 342 -4.60 -5.66 3.10
C SER A 342 -3.51 -4.98 2.26
N LEU A 343 -2.95 -3.85 2.70
CA LEU A 343 -1.79 -3.21 2.06
C LEU A 343 -0.48 -3.89 2.45
N GLY A 344 -0.28 -4.20 3.74
CA GLY A 344 0.94 -4.81 4.26
C GLY A 344 1.22 -6.22 3.70
N ALA A 345 0.15 -6.99 3.45
CA ALA A 345 0.21 -8.34 2.87
C ALA A 345 -0.11 -8.37 1.37
N SER A 346 -0.28 -7.22 0.72
CA SER A 346 -0.72 -7.15 -0.67
C SER A 346 0.26 -7.82 -1.62
N GLU A 347 -0.27 -8.66 -2.50
CA GLU A 347 0.52 -9.31 -3.55
C GLU A 347 0.40 -8.59 -4.90
N MET A 348 -0.19 -7.39 -4.96
CA MET A 348 -0.38 -6.66 -6.22
C MET A 348 0.90 -6.18 -6.90
N TYR A 349 2.05 -6.23 -6.22
CA TYR A 349 3.36 -6.02 -6.86
C TYR A 349 3.84 -7.23 -7.67
N LYS A 350 3.17 -8.39 -7.55
CA LYS A 350 3.51 -9.61 -8.31
C LYS A 350 2.74 -9.61 -9.64
N PRO A 351 3.39 -10.00 -10.75
CA PRO A 351 2.68 -10.22 -12.01
C PRO A 351 1.60 -11.29 -11.82
N ILE A 352 0.53 -11.18 -12.58
CA ILE A 352 -0.51 -12.20 -12.68
C ILE A 352 -0.46 -12.88 -14.04
N THR A 353 -0.57 -14.20 -14.06
CA THR A 353 -0.61 -14.97 -15.30
C THR A 353 -2.07 -15.22 -15.73
N PRO A 354 -2.38 -15.40 -17.02
CA PRO A 354 -3.73 -15.74 -17.47
C PRO A 354 -4.28 -17.04 -16.85
N THR A 355 -3.40 -17.96 -16.45
CA THR A 355 -3.76 -19.22 -15.77
C THR A 355 -4.10 -19.02 -14.30
N GLU A 356 -3.48 -18.02 -13.65
CA GLU A 356 -3.75 -17.65 -12.25
C GLU A 356 -4.96 -16.72 -12.12
N ALA A 357 -5.22 -15.89 -13.13
CA ALA A 357 -6.31 -14.92 -13.12
C ALA A 357 -7.70 -15.57 -12.92
N PRO A 358 -8.59 -14.95 -12.13
CA PRO A 358 -9.94 -15.47 -11.92
C PRO A 358 -10.74 -15.45 -13.23
N VAL A 359 -11.66 -16.41 -13.38
CA VAL A 359 -12.68 -16.34 -14.43
C VAL A 359 -13.66 -15.22 -14.07
N ALA A 360 -14.08 -14.42 -15.05
CA ALA A 360 -15.01 -13.33 -14.79
C ALA A 360 -16.35 -13.86 -14.29
N VAL A 361 -16.92 -13.24 -13.25
CA VAL A 361 -18.24 -13.62 -12.76
C VAL A 361 -19.31 -13.36 -13.83
N ALA A 362 -20.10 -14.37 -14.14
CA ALA A 362 -21.03 -14.39 -15.28
C ALA A 362 -22.28 -13.52 -15.07
N CYS A 363 -22.66 -13.22 -13.83
CA CYS A 363 -23.88 -12.48 -13.55
C CYS A 363 -23.64 -10.99 -13.32
N ALA A 364 -24.39 -10.17 -14.08
CA ALA A 364 -24.44 -8.73 -13.86
C ALA A 364 -25.34 -8.42 -12.67
N LEU A 365 -24.79 -7.76 -11.65
CA LEU A 365 -25.58 -7.31 -10.51
C LEU A 365 -26.49 -6.16 -10.93
N SER A 366 -27.81 -6.35 -10.82
CA SER A 366 -28.76 -5.24 -10.91
C SER A 366 -28.87 -4.57 -9.54
N THR A 367 -28.31 -3.37 -9.40
CA THR A 367 -28.49 -2.56 -8.19
C THR A 367 -29.64 -1.57 -8.42
N PRO A 368 -30.76 -1.66 -7.69
CA PRO A 368 -31.78 -0.64 -7.77
C PRO A 368 -31.25 0.68 -7.20
N PRO A 369 -31.67 1.85 -7.71
CA PRO A 369 -31.23 3.14 -7.19
C PRO A 369 -31.61 3.29 -5.71
N ALA A 370 -30.65 3.71 -4.89
CA ALA A 370 -30.85 3.89 -3.45
C ALA A 370 -31.77 5.10 -3.16
N VAL A 371 -32.73 4.92 -2.26
CA VAL A 371 -33.65 5.97 -1.78
C VAL A 371 -33.56 6.20 -0.25
N SER A 372 -32.66 5.50 0.46
CA SER A 372 -32.59 5.48 1.93
C SER A 372 -31.21 5.87 2.47
N THR A 373 -31.19 6.52 3.64
CA THR A 373 -29.99 6.87 4.43
C THR A 373 -29.55 5.77 5.40
N LEU A 374 -30.29 4.66 5.52
CA LEU A 374 -29.90 3.50 6.33
C LEU A 374 -28.99 2.59 5.52
N ILE A 375 -27.84 2.21 6.09
CA ILE A 375 -26.84 1.36 5.44
C ILE A 375 -26.92 -0.03 6.05
N TYR A 376 -27.47 -0.98 5.28
CA TYR A 376 -27.32 -2.42 5.50
C TYR A 376 -26.16 -2.90 4.63
N GLY A 377 -25.35 -3.81 5.15
CA GLY A 377 -24.12 -4.20 4.47
C GLY A 377 -23.14 -4.95 5.37
N ILE A 378 -21.98 -5.21 4.81
CA ILE A 378 -20.91 -5.97 5.43
C ILE A 378 -20.12 -4.99 6.31
N ALA A 379 -19.88 -5.37 7.56
CA ALA A 379 -19.06 -4.61 8.49
C ALA A 379 -17.67 -5.23 8.62
N THR A 380 -17.58 -6.57 8.66
CA THR A 380 -16.29 -7.26 8.59
C THR A 380 -16.43 -8.62 7.90
N PHE A 381 -15.41 -9.01 7.14
CA PHE A 381 -15.28 -10.37 6.62
C PHE A 381 -13.93 -10.93 7.01
N GLN A 382 -13.92 -12.09 7.68
CA GLN A 382 -12.69 -12.79 8.04
C GLN A 382 -12.70 -14.21 7.47
N PHE A 383 -11.64 -14.56 6.74
CA PHE A 383 -11.46 -15.90 6.21
C PHE A 383 -9.98 -16.23 6.08
N ASN A 384 -9.49 -17.04 7.03
CA ASN A 384 -8.06 -17.32 7.20
C ASN A 384 -7.23 -16.02 7.31
N THR A 385 -6.47 -15.61 6.28
CA THR A 385 -5.70 -14.35 6.30
C THR A 385 -6.47 -13.12 5.83
N ILE A 386 -7.67 -13.28 5.29
CA ILE A 386 -8.57 -12.14 5.02
C ILE A 386 -9.11 -11.65 6.36
N ASP A 387 -9.01 -10.34 6.59
CA ASP A 387 -9.50 -9.59 7.74
C ASP A 387 -9.95 -8.21 7.24
N SER A 388 -11.02 -8.24 6.45
CA SER A 388 -11.59 -7.06 5.82
C SER A 388 -12.49 -6.35 6.80
N GLN A 389 -12.08 -5.16 7.22
CA GLN A 389 -12.90 -4.26 8.02
C GLN A 389 -13.56 -3.29 7.04
N ALA A 390 -14.89 -3.23 7.04
CA ALA A 390 -15.67 -2.37 6.18
C ALA A 390 -16.18 -1.12 6.87
N GLY A 391 -16.02 0.02 6.19
CA GLY A 391 -16.84 1.20 6.45
C GLY A 391 -18.18 0.97 5.78
N LEU A 392 -19.26 1.38 6.42
CA LEU A 392 -20.59 1.33 5.82
C LEU A 392 -20.62 2.30 4.62
N TYR A 393 -20.42 1.81 3.40
CA TYR A 393 -20.34 2.65 2.19
C TYR A 393 -21.62 2.61 1.35
N SER A 394 -21.69 3.56 0.42
CA SER A 394 -22.75 3.73 -0.59
C SER A 394 -22.59 2.83 -1.82
N SER A 395 -21.45 2.15 -1.96
CA SER A 395 -21.17 1.18 -3.02
C SER A 395 -21.83 -0.15 -2.66
N ARG A 396 -22.71 -0.65 -3.54
CA ARG A 396 -23.46 -1.91 -3.33
C ARG A 396 -22.69 -3.16 -3.75
N TYR A 397 -21.62 -2.97 -4.49
CA TYR A 397 -20.76 -4.03 -4.98
C TYR A 397 -19.31 -3.55 -4.97
N ALA A 398 -18.42 -4.32 -4.36
CA ALA A 398 -16.99 -4.12 -4.45
C ALA A 398 -16.29 -5.44 -4.81
N ASP A 399 -15.37 -5.36 -5.76
CA ASP A 399 -14.54 -6.50 -6.17
C ASP A 399 -13.12 -6.33 -5.62
N TYR A 400 -12.79 -7.15 -4.62
CA TYR A 400 -11.45 -7.23 -4.02
C TYR A 400 -10.73 -8.53 -4.40
N THR A 401 -11.19 -9.27 -5.40
CA THR A 401 -10.69 -10.62 -5.72
C THR A 401 -9.16 -10.67 -5.88
N CYS A 402 -8.59 -9.69 -6.59
CA CYS A 402 -7.13 -9.61 -6.76
C CYS A 402 -6.39 -8.91 -5.62
N ALA A 403 -7.08 -7.97 -4.98
CA ALA A 403 -6.53 -7.06 -4.00
C ALA A 403 -6.40 -7.71 -2.62
N TYR A 404 -7.39 -8.54 -2.27
CA TYR A 404 -7.50 -9.16 -0.98
C TYR A 404 -7.82 -10.65 -1.10
N GLN A 405 -6.75 -11.44 -1.03
CA GLN A 405 -6.83 -12.89 -1.18
C GLN A 405 -6.34 -13.64 0.06
N THR A 406 -6.87 -14.84 0.24
CA THR A 406 -6.37 -15.83 1.18
C THR A 406 -5.85 -17.05 0.43
N LYS A 407 -5.01 -17.84 1.11
CA LYS A 407 -4.47 -19.09 0.56
C LYS A 407 -4.93 -20.26 1.39
N ALA A 408 -5.26 -21.37 0.74
CA ALA A 408 -5.63 -22.61 1.41
C ALA A 408 -5.15 -23.82 0.62
N THR A 409 -5.16 -24.98 1.28
CA THR A 409 -4.89 -26.27 0.65
C THR A 409 -6.17 -27.08 0.53
N LEU A 410 -6.29 -27.91 -0.50
CA LEU A 410 -7.43 -28.83 -0.63
C LEU A 410 -7.60 -29.71 0.62
N GLY A 411 -8.84 -29.92 1.06
CA GLY A 411 -9.18 -30.66 2.28
C GLY A 411 -8.95 -29.89 3.59
N GLN A 412 -8.31 -28.72 3.55
CA GLN A 412 -8.14 -27.88 4.73
C GLN A 412 -9.49 -27.37 5.24
N THR A 413 -9.69 -27.38 6.55
CA THR A 413 -10.84 -26.75 7.19
C THR A 413 -10.42 -25.41 7.79
N LEU A 414 -11.12 -24.34 7.40
CA LEU A 414 -10.86 -22.97 7.81
C LEU A 414 -12.08 -22.40 8.53
N SER A 415 -11.84 -21.51 9.49
CA SER A 415 -12.92 -20.72 10.11
C SER A 415 -13.19 -19.47 9.27
N MET A 416 -14.46 -19.20 9.04
CA MET A 416 -14.96 -18.01 8.36
C MET A 416 -15.87 -17.24 9.32
N SER A 417 -15.77 -15.91 9.30
CA SER A 417 -16.72 -15.03 9.98
C SER A 417 -17.19 -13.89 9.10
N VAL A 418 -18.47 -13.56 9.19
CA VAL A 418 -19.06 -12.38 8.54
C VAL A 418 -19.78 -11.59 9.62
N THR A 419 -19.47 -10.31 9.73
CA THR A 419 -20.19 -9.36 10.58
C THR A 419 -20.85 -8.31 9.71
N GLY A 420 -22.09 -7.94 10.02
CA GLY A 420 -22.80 -6.94 9.23
C GLY A 420 -24.16 -6.57 9.80
N TYR A 421 -24.93 -5.86 8.98
CA TYR A 421 -26.29 -5.39 9.26
C TYR A 421 -27.21 -5.85 8.12
N GLY A 422 -28.33 -6.47 8.45
CA GLY A 422 -29.31 -6.95 7.48
C GLY A 422 -30.03 -8.21 7.96
N THR A 423 -31.07 -8.60 7.24
CA THR A 423 -31.92 -9.76 7.56
C THR A 423 -31.25 -11.07 7.12
N PHE A 424 -30.55 -11.05 5.99
CA PHE A 424 -29.97 -12.23 5.38
C PHE A 424 -28.49 -12.03 5.12
N GLY A 425 -27.73 -13.12 5.16
CA GLY A 425 -26.43 -13.15 4.51
C GLY A 425 -26.09 -14.50 3.93
N ARG A 426 -25.21 -14.45 2.94
CA ARG A 426 -24.77 -15.58 2.14
C ARG A 426 -23.29 -15.46 1.87
N VAL A 427 -22.59 -16.58 1.81
CA VAL A 427 -21.23 -16.66 1.29
C VAL A 427 -21.14 -17.78 0.27
N TYR A 428 -20.53 -17.50 -0.86
CA TYR A 428 -20.29 -18.45 -1.94
C TYR A 428 -18.80 -18.54 -2.25
N ILE A 429 -18.36 -19.71 -2.70
CA ILE A 429 -17.01 -19.92 -3.25
C ILE A 429 -17.14 -20.65 -4.59
N ASP A 430 -16.70 -20.01 -5.67
CA ASP A 430 -16.64 -20.60 -7.02
C ASP A 430 -15.50 -21.63 -7.06
N TYR A 431 -15.80 -22.88 -6.67
CA TYR A 431 -14.81 -23.94 -6.50
C TYR A 431 -14.37 -24.53 -7.84
N ASN A 432 -15.25 -24.51 -8.84
CA ASN A 432 -14.97 -25.07 -10.16
C ASN A 432 -14.36 -24.04 -11.13
N SER A 433 -14.33 -22.77 -10.73
CA SER A 433 -13.81 -21.63 -11.50
C SER A 433 -14.50 -21.44 -12.85
N ASP A 434 -15.82 -21.66 -12.92
CA ASP A 434 -16.59 -21.46 -14.15
C ASP A 434 -17.20 -20.05 -14.26
N GLY A 435 -17.02 -19.22 -13.23
CA GLY A 435 -17.55 -17.86 -13.16
C GLY A 435 -19.02 -17.78 -12.76
N ALA A 436 -19.69 -18.90 -12.50
CA ALA A 436 -21.00 -18.95 -11.87
C ALA A 436 -20.88 -19.37 -10.41
N PHE A 437 -21.92 -19.09 -9.63
CA PHE A 437 -22.04 -19.59 -8.27
C PHE A 437 -23.25 -20.52 -8.21
N ASP A 438 -23.01 -21.81 -7.96
CA ASP A 438 -24.08 -22.79 -7.79
C ASP A 438 -24.67 -22.70 -6.37
N GLU A 439 -25.97 -22.41 -6.30
CA GLU A 439 -26.70 -22.24 -5.04
C GLU A 439 -26.73 -23.52 -4.16
N SER A 440 -26.46 -24.68 -4.73
CA SER A 440 -26.47 -25.98 -4.05
C SER A 440 -25.09 -26.50 -3.69
N THR A 441 -24.07 -26.25 -4.50
CA THR A 441 -22.72 -26.80 -4.28
C THR A 441 -21.68 -25.77 -3.83
N GLU A 442 -21.93 -24.49 -4.05
CA GLU A 442 -20.92 -23.43 -3.82
C GLU A 442 -21.32 -22.44 -2.73
N GLN A 443 -22.55 -22.50 -2.24
CA GLN A 443 -22.96 -21.77 -1.04
C GLN A 443 -22.35 -22.41 0.22
N VAL A 444 -21.39 -21.72 0.83
CA VAL A 444 -20.67 -22.21 2.03
C VAL A 444 -21.25 -21.68 3.34
N MET A 445 -22.03 -20.60 3.30
CA MET A 445 -22.69 -20.03 4.48
C MET A 445 -24.04 -19.42 4.10
N ALA A 446 -25.05 -19.62 4.94
CA ALA A 446 -26.34 -18.95 4.84
C ALA A 446 -26.91 -18.70 6.24
N PHE A 447 -27.39 -17.48 6.49
CA PHE A 447 -28.05 -17.12 7.75
C PHE A 447 -29.22 -16.16 7.54
N THR A 448 -30.09 -16.13 8.54
CA THR A 448 -31.28 -15.26 8.64
C THR A 448 -31.39 -14.74 10.07
N THR A 449 -31.71 -13.46 10.25
CA THR A 449 -31.90 -12.82 11.56
C THR A 449 -33.16 -11.95 11.59
N ASN A 450 -33.76 -11.83 12.77
CA ASN A 450 -34.89 -10.94 13.03
C ASN A 450 -34.45 -9.56 13.56
N SER A 451 -33.14 -9.34 13.70
CA SER A 451 -32.55 -8.09 14.21
C SER A 451 -31.70 -7.40 13.13
N PRO A 452 -32.27 -6.95 12.00
CA PRO A 452 -31.50 -6.43 10.87
C PRO A 452 -30.73 -5.13 11.18
N SER A 453 -31.12 -4.41 12.24
CA SER A 453 -30.46 -3.18 12.68
C SER A 453 -29.32 -3.41 13.68
N GLU A 454 -29.12 -4.64 14.17
CA GLU A 454 -28.03 -4.98 15.08
C GLU A 454 -26.80 -5.44 14.30
N ARG A 455 -25.61 -5.09 14.81
CA ARG A 455 -24.35 -5.60 14.28
C ARG A 455 -24.16 -7.03 14.76
N LEU A 456 -24.33 -8.00 13.86
CA LEU A 456 -24.28 -9.42 14.18
C LEU A 456 -23.10 -10.10 13.49
N THR A 457 -22.49 -11.07 14.17
CA THR A 457 -21.38 -11.88 13.65
C THR A 457 -21.85 -13.33 13.49
N PHE A 458 -21.61 -13.89 12.31
CA PHE A 458 -21.89 -15.27 11.96
C PHE A 458 -20.59 -15.99 11.68
N THR A 459 -20.44 -17.22 12.17
CA THR A 459 -19.24 -18.03 11.99
C THR A 459 -19.58 -19.39 11.39
N GLN A 460 -18.71 -19.90 10.52
CA GLN A 460 -18.86 -21.20 9.88
C GLN A 460 -17.48 -21.82 9.68
N SER A 461 -17.37 -23.13 9.94
CA SER A 461 -16.22 -23.91 9.49
C SER A 461 -16.44 -24.35 8.05
N VAL A 462 -15.49 -24.03 7.18
CA VAL A 462 -15.53 -24.33 5.74
C VAL A 462 -14.40 -25.30 5.41
N THR A 463 -14.75 -26.49 4.92
CA THR A 463 -13.78 -27.47 4.41
C THR A 463 -13.64 -27.30 2.91
N ILE A 464 -12.42 -27.04 2.43
CA ILE A 464 -12.15 -26.86 1.01
C ILE A 464 -12.33 -28.21 0.28
N PRO A 465 -13.23 -28.33 -0.72
CA PRO A 465 -13.45 -29.56 -1.45
C PRO A 465 -12.18 -30.05 -2.15
N GLN A 466 -11.99 -31.37 -2.16
CA GLN A 466 -10.85 -31.99 -2.85
C GLN A 466 -10.92 -31.87 -4.38
N THR A 467 -12.08 -31.52 -4.92
CA THR A 467 -12.35 -31.32 -6.35
C THR A 467 -12.18 -29.86 -6.79
N ALA A 468 -11.90 -28.93 -5.87
CA ALA A 468 -11.76 -27.53 -6.21
C ALA A 468 -10.54 -27.27 -7.12
N VAL A 469 -10.65 -26.25 -7.97
CA VAL A 469 -9.58 -25.86 -8.90
C VAL A 469 -8.41 -25.25 -8.12
N VAL A 470 -7.19 -25.65 -8.48
CA VAL A 470 -5.94 -25.14 -7.89
C VAL A 470 -5.16 -24.27 -8.86
N GLY A 471 -4.29 -23.41 -8.34
CA GLY A 471 -3.41 -22.57 -9.16
C GLY A 471 -4.10 -21.42 -9.88
N ARG A 472 -5.40 -21.22 -9.65
CA ARG A 472 -6.21 -20.09 -10.09
C ARG A 472 -6.82 -19.39 -8.87
N ILE A 473 -6.95 -18.07 -8.93
CA ILE A 473 -7.69 -17.30 -7.94
C ILE A 473 -9.17 -17.58 -8.15
N LEU A 474 -9.82 -18.11 -7.13
CA LEU A 474 -11.25 -18.37 -7.08
C LEU A 474 -11.98 -17.19 -6.44
N HIS A 475 -13.23 -16.97 -6.83
CA HIS A 475 -14.07 -15.96 -6.22
C HIS A 475 -14.66 -16.44 -4.91
N VAL A 476 -14.62 -15.57 -3.90
CA VAL A 476 -15.35 -15.71 -2.64
C VAL A 476 -16.31 -14.54 -2.55
N ARG A 477 -17.61 -14.78 -2.71
CA ARG A 477 -18.64 -13.74 -2.70
C ARG A 477 -19.32 -13.69 -1.34
N VAL A 478 -19.32 -12.53 -0.71
CA VAL A 478 -20.00 -12.26 0.56
C VAL A 478 -21.17 -11.33 0.29
N ILE A 479 -22.34 -11.68 0.83
CA ILE A 479 -23.58 -10.92 0.65
C ILE A 479 -24.20 -10.68 2.02
N PHE A 480 -24.58 -9.43 2.28
CA PHE A 480 -25.48 -9.06 3.36
C PHE A 480 -26.64 -8.30 2.76
N ASP A 481 -27.88 -8.71 3.02
CA ASP A 481 -29.08 -8.07 2.47
C ASP A 481 -30.17 -7.84 3.52
N ASN A 482 -30.91 -6.76 3.33
CA ASN A 482 -32.12 -6.45 4.07
C ASN A 482 -33.31 -6.49 3.10
N GLY A 483 -33.77 -7.71 2.81
CA GLY A 483 -34.91 -7.97 1.93
C GLY A 483 -36.05 -8.72 2.62
N ASP A 484 -37.17 -8.86 1.92
CA ASP A 484 -38.28 -9.73 2.36
C ASP A 484 -38.06 -11.20 1.95
N VAL A 485 -37.14 -11.45 1.01
CA VAL A 485 -36.72 -12.79 0.57
C VAL A 485 -35.19 -12.89 0.60
N PRO A 486 -34.63 -14.11 0.77
CA PRO A 486 -33.18 -14.27 0.80
C PRO A 486 -32.50 -13.86 -0.51
N PRO A 487 -31.28 -13.30 -0.46
CA PRO A 487 -30.50 -13.04 -1.65
C PRO A 487 -30.00 -14.35 -2.28
N THR A 488 -29.64 -14.25 -3.55
CA THR A 488 -28.91 -15.29 -4.31
C THR A 488 -27.53 -14.75 -4.66
N ALA A 489 -26.64 -15.57 -5.19
CA ALA A 489 -25.30 -15.14 -5.59
C ALA A 489 -25.31 -13.97 -6.59
N CYS A 490 -26.40 -13.80 -7.34
CA CYS A 490 -26.50 -12.86 -8.46
C CYS A 490 -27.65 -11.84 -8.33
N ASN A 491 -28.36 -11.82 -7.20
CA ASN A 491 -29.47 -10.90 -6.98
C ASN A 491 -29.55 -10.52 -5.50
N ILE A 492 -29.57 -9.22 -5.23
CA ILE A 492 -29.85 -8.62 -3.93
C ILE A 492 -31.26 -8.03 -3.97
N PRO A 493 -32.28 -8.73 -3.43
CA PRO A 493 -33.65 -8.23 -3.42
C PRO A 493 -33.77 -6.87 -2.73
N GLY A 494 -33.14 -6.73 -1.56
CA GLY A 494 -33.30 -5.58 -0.67
C GLY A 494 -34.75 -5.26 -0.36
N LYS A 495 -34.97 -4.05 0.17
CA LYS A 495 -36.31 -3.58 0.51
C LYS A 495 -36.51 -2.14 0.07
N LEU A 496 -37.49 -1.95 -0.80
CA LEU A 496 -37.89 -0.65 -1.31
C LEU A 496 -38.14 0.30 -0.11
N ASN A 497 -37.45 1.45 -0.08
CA ASN A 497 -37.51 2.48 0.96
C ASN A 497 -36.82 2.19 2.31
N GLN A 498 -36.27 0.99 2.56
CA GLN A 498 -35.51 0.71 3.79
C GLN A 498 -34.01 0.64 3.53
N GLY A 499 -33.60 0.25 2.32
CA GLY A 499 -32.20 0.14 1.93
C GLY A 499 -31.95 -1.21 1.26
N PHE A 500 -30.83 -1.28 0.54
CA PHE A 500 -30.34 -2.51 -0.08
C PHE A 500 -29.14 -3.02 0.70
N GLY A 501 -28.84 -4.30 0.53
CA GLY A 501 -27.60 -4.91 0.99
C GLY A 501 -26.31 -4.43 0.30
N GLU A 502 -25.27 -5.23 0.50
CA GLU A 502 -23.93 -5.08 -0.09
C GLU A 502 -23.41 -6.46 -0.52
N ILE A 503 -22.67 -6.46 -1.63
CA ILE A 503 -21.85 -7.59 -2.07
C ILE A 503 -20.38 -7.17 -2.06
N GLU A 504 -19.53 -8.02 -1.49
CA GLU A 504 -18.07 -7.90 -1.60
C GLU A 504 -17.49 -9.22 -2.11
N ASP A 505 -16.68 -9.16 -3.16
CA ASP A 505 -15.93 -10.32 -3.69
C ASP A 505 -14.47 -10.29 -3.19
N TYR A 506 -13.94 -11.47 -2.87
CA TYR A 506 -12.59 -11.70 -2.35
C TYR A 506 -11.91 -12.87 -3.08
N GLY A 507 -10.59 -12.97 -2.97
CA GLY A 507 -9.82 -14.02 -3.64
C GLY A 507 -9.51 -15.23 -2.74
N LEU A 508 -9.57 -16.43 -3.32
CA LEU A 508 -9.03 -17.66 -2.72
C LEU A 508 -8.09 -18.35 -3.69
N LEU A 509 -6.80 -18.43 -3.35
CA LEU A 509 -5.83 -19.20 -4.14
C LEU A 509 -5.58 -20.56 -3.48
N LEU A 510 -5.95 -21.62 -4.19
CA LEU A 510 -5.78 -22.99 -3.71
C LEU A 510 -4.49 -23.64 -4.22
N SER A 511 -3.82 -24.36 -3.33
CA SER A 511 -2.72 -25.26 -3.67
C SER A 511 -3.10 -26.71 -3.41
N ALA A 512 -2.54 -27.60 -4.22
CA ALA A 512 -2.62 -29.02 -3.96
C ALA A 512 -1.84 -29.39 -2.67
N PRO A 513 -2.23 -30.46 -1.95
CA PRO A 513 -1.49 -30.90 -0.78
C PRO A 513 -0.15 -31.53 -1.17
N ASN A 514 0.91 -31.16 -0.47
CA ASN A 514 2.19 -31.89 -0.48
C ASN A 514 2.14 -32.98 0.59
N CYS A 515 2.14 -34.24 0.16
CA CYS A 515 1.99 -35.41 1.04
C CYS A 515 3.29 -36.19 1.11
N GLU A 516 3.99 -36.10 2.23
CA GLU A 516 5.22 -36.85 2.47
C GLU A 516 4.96 -37.99 3.44
N SER A 517 5.55 -39.17 3.20
CA SER A 517 5.40 -40.30 4.13
C SER A 517 6.07 -39.96 5.47
N ILE A 518 5.32 -39.96 6.57
CA ILE A 518 5.87 -39.76 7.93
C ILE A 518 6.12 -41.07 8.68
N ARG A 519 5.61 -42.18 8.13
CA ARG A 519 5.83 -43.55 8.61
C ARG A 519 5.61 -44.56 7.48
N SER A 520 6.04 -45.79 7.68
CA SER A 520 5.57 -46.92 6.87
C SER A 520 4.09 -47.19 7.14
N GLY A 521 3.30 -47.49 6.11
CA GLY A 521 1.85 -47.64 6.26
C GLY A 521 1.11 -47.87 4.94
N ASN A 522 -0.21 -47.95 5.01
CA ASN A 522 -1.05 -48.06 3.80
C ASN A 522 -1.20 -46.69 3.12
N TRP A 523 -1.25 -46.65 1.79
CA TRP A 523 -1.48 -45.42 1.04
C TRP A 523 -2.79 -44.71 1.42
N ASN A 524 -3.86 -45.46 1.66
CA ASN A 524 -5.18 -44.91 2.02
C ASN A 524 -5.34 -44.59 3.51
N ASP A 525 -4.27 -44.72 4.30
CA ASP A 525 -4.25 -44.24 5.68
C ASP A 525 -3.72 -42.79 5.71
N ALA A 526 -4.60 -41.85 6.07
CA ALA A 526 -4.24 -40.44 6.22
C ALA A 526 -3.06 -40.22 7.18
N ALA A 527 -2.91 -41.07 8.21
CA ALA A 527 -1.82 -40.97 9.17
C ALA A 527 -0.46 -41.47 8.63
N THR A 528 -0.41 -42.02 7.41
CA THR A 528 0.83 -42.28 6.68
C THR A 528 1.46 -40.98 6.17
N TRP A 529 0.68 -39.92 5.96
CA TRP A 529 1.07 -38.74 5.20
C TRP A 529 1.13 -37.47 6.03
N SER A 530 2.14 -36.64 5.78
CA SER A 530 2.35 -35.34 6.44
C SER A 530 1.22 -34.34 6.19
N CYS A 531 0.51 -34.49 5.07
CA CYS A 531 -0.65 -33.66 4.71
C CYS A 531 -1.91 -33.99 5.54
N GLY A 532 -1.86 -35.03 6.40
CA GLY A 532 -2.97 -35.42 7.27
C GLY A 532 -4.19 -35.97 6.53
N GLN A 533 -4.05 -36.30 5.25
CA GLN A 533 -5.10 -36.85 4.38
C GLN A 533 -4.50 -37.84 3.38
N VAL A 534 -5.36 -38.61 2.71
CA VAL A 534 -4.94 -39.50 1.62
C VAL A 534 -4.55 -38.64 0.40
N PRO A 535 -3.43 -38.91 -0.29
CA PRO A 535 -3.02 -38.17 -1.47
C PRO A 535 -4.10 -38.12 -2.54
N LEU A 536 -4.31 -36.93 -3.08
CA LEU A 536 -5.30 -36.64 -4.11
C LEU A 536 -4.66 -36.68 -5.48
N ALA A 537 -5.47 -36.75 -6.54
CA ALA A 537 -4.97 -36.72 -7.91
C ALA A 537 -4.10 -35.48 -8.21
N GLN A 538 -4.31 -34.37 -7.49
CA GLN A 538 -3.53 -33.15 -7.64
C GLN A 538 -2.32 -33.08 -6.69
N SER A 539 -2.18 -33.99 -5.72
CA SER A 539 -1.12 -33.97 -4.69
C SER A 539 0.26 -34.31 -5.23
N ASP A 540 1.27 -33.62 -4.72
CA ASP A 540 2.66 -34.07 -4.86
C ASP A 540 3.01 -35.00 -3.69
N VAL A 541 3.49 -36.18 -4.01
CA VAL A 541 3.78 -37.24 -3.04
C VAL A 541 5.27 -37.51 -2.98
N VAL A 542 5.81 -37.59 -1.76
CA VAL A 542 7.18 -38.04 -1.50
C VAL A 542 7.16 -39.21 -0.55
N ILE A 543 7.78 -40.33 -0.94
CA ILE A 543 8.02 -41.47 -0.04
C ILE A 543 9.48 -41.41 0.39
N HIS A 544 9.72 -41.09 1.66
CA HIS A 544 11.04 -40.93 2.26
C HIS A 544 11.81 -42.24 2.39
N ALA A 545 13.13 -42.15 2.37
CA ALA A 545 14.01 -43.30 2.56
C ALA A 545 13.73 -44.01 3.89
N GLY A 546 13.71 -45.34 3.89
CA GLY A 546 13.39 -46.17 5.06
C GLY A 546 11.89 -46.38 5.31
N HIS A 547 11.00 -45.64 4.64
CA HIS A 547 9.56 -45.91 4.70
C HIS A 547 9.12 -46.91 3.64
N THR A 548 8.14 -47.75 4.00
CA THR A 548 7.44 -48.63 3.08
C THR A 548 5.96 -48.28 3.07
N VAL A 549 5.48 -47.80 1.92
CA VAL A 549 4.05 -47.52 1.71
C VAL A 549 3.44 -48.66 0.92
N SER A 550 2.34 -49.25 1.40
CA SER A 550 1.67 -50.37 0.72
C SER A 550 0.43 -49.95 -0.04
N LEU A 551 0.27 -50.53 -1.24
CA LEU A 551 -0.94 -50.54 -2.04
C LEU A 551 -1.56 -51.94 -1.94
N THR A 552 -2.77 -52.06 -1.41
CA THR A 552 -3.51 -53.34 -1.27
C THR A 552 -4.74 -53.38 -2.19
N GLU A 553 -5.47 -54.50 -2.29
CA GLU A 553 -6.75 -54.57 -3.04
C GLU A 553 -7.82 -53.57 -2.50
N ALA A 554 -7.67 -53.10 -1.26
CA ALA A 554 -8.46 -52.01 -0.68
C ALA A 554 -7.98 -50.59 -1.10
N THR A 555 -6.94 -50.52 -1.94
CA THR A 555 -6.39 -49.28 -2.55
C THR A 555 -6.59 -49.27 -4.08
N PRO A 556 -7.84 -49.31 -4.59
CA PRO A 556 -8.07 -49.45 -6.02
C PRO A 556 -7.57 -48.25 -6.84
N ASN A 557 -7.42 -47.07 -6.24
CA ASN A 557 -7.12 -45.83 -6.95
C ASN A 557 -6.14 -44.93 -6.16
N ALA A 558 -4.92 -45.40 -5.86
CA ALA A 558 -3.91 -44.45 -5.41
C ALA A 558 -3.69 -43.42 -6.52
N VAL A 559 -3.82 -42.13 -6.20
CA VAL A 559 -3.73 -41.05 -7.18
C VAL A 559 -2.79 -39.97 -6.65
N CYS A 560 -2.00 -39.40 -7.55
CA CYS A 560 -1.15 -38.25 -7.26
C CYS A 560 -0.84 -37.51 -8.55
N ARG A 561 -0.43 -36.25 -8.47
CA ARG A 561 0.09 -35.48 -9.61
C ARG A 561 1.55 -35.84 -9.87
N LYS A 562 2.30 -36.04 -8.80
CA LYS A 562 3.73 -36.35 -8.84
C LYS A 562 4.06 -37.31 -7.72
N LEU A 563 4.90 -38.30 -8.03
CA LEU A 563 5.46 -39.22 -7.03
C LEU A 563 6.98 -39.16 -7.07
N VAL A 564 7.60 -38.85 -5.93
CA VAL A 564 9.04 -38.95 -5.71
C VAL A 564 9.31 -40.11 -4.75
N LEU A 565 10.08 -41.10 -5.21
CA LEU A 565 10.34 -42.32 -4.45
C LEU A 565 11.79 -42.36 -3.95
N HIS A 566 11.99 -42.13 -2.66
CA HIS A 566 13.26 -42.39 -1.96
C HIS A 566 13.21 -43.64 -1.08
N GLY A 567 12.01 -44.07 -0.68
CA GLY A 567 11.74 -45.32 0.05
C GLY A 567 11.17 -46.43 -0.84
N THR A 568 10.30 -47.26 -0.27
CA THR A 568 9.68 -48.40 -0.96
C THR A 568 8.18 -48.18 -1.13
N LEU A 569 7.68 -48.36 -2.35
CA LEU A 569 6.25 -48.51 -2.64
C LEU A 569 5.98 -49.99 -2.90
N LEU A 570 5.28 -50.66 -1.99
CA LEU A 570 4.98 -52.08 -2.06
C LEU A 570 3.60 -52.30 -2.69
N ASN A 571 3.55 -52.83 -3.90
CA ASN A 571 2.30 -53.18 -4.56
C ASN A 571 1.86 -54.61 -4.19
N GLN A 572 0.74 -54.72 -3.49
CA GLN A 572 0.05 -55.95 -3.08
C GLN A 572 -1.35 -55.99 -3.71
N ASN A 573 -1.41 -55.97 -5.04
CA ASN A 573 -2.62 -55.94 -5.88
C ASN A 573 -3.39 -54.61 -5.89
N GLY A 574 -2.71 -53.48 -5.72
CA GLY A 574 -3.26 -52.13 -5.95
C GLY A 574 -2.81 -51.51 -7.27
N SER A 575 -3.36 -50.33 -7.60
CA SER A 575 -2.95 -49.51 -8.75
C SER A 575 -2.67 -48.07 -8.31
N ILE A 576 -1.70 -47.44 -8.96
CA ILE A 576 -1.40 -46.01 -8.80
C ILE A 576 -1.50 -45.29 -10.14
N TYR A 577 -2.21 -44.18 -10.16
CA TYR A 577 -2.35 -43.30 -11.31
C TYR A 577 -1.66 -41.97 -11.01
N ILE A 578 -0.71 -41.61 -11.87
CA ILE A 578 -0.09 -40.30 -11.84
C ILE A 578 -0.88 -39.44 -12.82
N SER A 579 -1.60 -38.43 -12.31
CA SER A 579 -2.32 -37.49 -13.17
C SER A 579 -1.27 -36.65 -13.92
N GLU A 580 -1.22 -36.83 -15.23
CA GLU A 580 -0.48 -35.92 -16.09
C GLU A 580 -1.34 -34.67 -16.26
N ASN A 581 -0.81 -33.52 -15.86
CA ASN A 581 -1.38 -32.21 -16.21
C ASN A 581 -1.17 -31.92 -17.70
#